data_AF-A0A2E9V5U9-F1
#
_entry.id   AF-A0A2E9V5U9-F1
#
_cell.length_a   1.000
_cell.length_b   1.000
_cell.length_c   1.000
_cell.angle_alpha   90.00
_cell.angle_beta   90.00
_cell.angle_gamma   90.00
#
_symmetry.space_group_name_H-M   'P 1'
#
loop_
_entity.id
_entity.type
_entity.pdbx_description
1 polymer ?
#
loop_
_entity_poly.entity_id
_entity_poly.type
_entity_poly.pdbx_seq_one_letter_code
_entity_poly.pdbx_strand_id
1 'polypeptide(L)' 'MGENSSVSYWYYRADKLLAVDAMNDPRCYMIGKRLIEMGKSPEYELIEDIKFDLKSLLKT' A
#
# COMPACT_ATOMS: atom_id res chain seq x y z
N MET A 1 -23.62 -1.90 13.70
CA MET A 1 -22.68 -3.02 13.51
C MET A 1 -21.60 -2.51 12.58
N GLY A 2 -20.39 -2.31 13.08
CA GLY A 2 -19.29 -1.77 12.28
C GLY A 2 -18.86 -2.82 11.26
N GLU A 3 -19.10 -2.53 9.99
CA GLU A 3 -18.61 -3.35 8.88
C GLU A 3 -17.09 -3.48 8.98
N ASN A 4 -16.56 -4.61 8.54
CA ASN A 4 -15.16 -4.99 8.61
C ASN A 4 -14.30 -4.07 7.72
N SER A 5 -14.15 -2.80 8.11
CA SER A 5 -13.48 -1.77 7.32
C SER A 5 -11.98 -2.00 7.38
N SER A 6 -11.42 -2.47 6.27
CA SER A 6 -9.99 -2.51 6.03
C SER A 6 -9.48 -1.09 5.78
N VAL A 7 -8.39 -0.70 6.45
CA VAL A 7 -7.72 0.58 6.23
C VAL A 7 -6.22 0.37 6.18
N SER A 8 -5.53 1.16 5.35
CA SER A 8 -4.07 1.19 5.34
C SER A 8 -3.56 2.62 5.24
N TYR A 9 -2.45 2.89 5.92
CA TYR A 9 -1.75 4.16 5.92
C TYR A 9 -0.36 3.95 5.33
N TRP A 10 0.01 4.80 4.38
CA TRP A 10 1.26 4.70 3.64
C TRP A 10 2.07 5.97 3.88
N TYR A 11 3.28 5.81 4.40
CA TYR A 11 4.10 6.93 4.85
C TYR A 11 5.18 7.21 3.83
N TYR A 12 5.14 8.42 3.28
CA TYR A 12 6.07 8.90 2.27
C TYR A 12 6.97 10.00 2.80
N ARG A 13 8.17 10.08 2.23
CA ARG A 13 9.01 11.28 2.26
C ARG A 13 9.33 11.64 0.82
N ALA A 14 8.76 12.74 0.35
CA ALA A 14 8.72 13.05 -1.08
C ALA A 14 8.15 11.84 -1.86
N ASP A 15 8.87 11.35 -2.85
CA ASP A 15 8.53 10.22 -3.71
C ASP A 15 8.85 8.84 -3.08
N LYS A 16 9.48 8.81 -1.90
CA LYS A 16 9.95 7.55 -1.29
C LYS A 16 8.97 6.99 -0.28
N LEU A 17 8.53 5.73 -0.50
CA LEU A 17 7.77 4.95 0.45
C LEU A 17 8.67 4.47 1.60
N LEU A 18 8.28 4.76 2.84
CA LEU A 18 9.06 4.46 4.04
C LEU A 18 8.45 3.36 4.91
N ALA A 19 7.13 3.38 5.08
CA ALA A 19 6.43 2.46 5.96
C ALA A 19 4.97 2.29 5.51
N VAL A 20 4.36 1.19 5.92
CA VAL A 20 2.95 0.87 5.68
C VAL A 20 2.35 0.29 6.96
N ASP A 21 1.28 0.91 7.44
CA ASP A 21 0.42 0.34 8.49
C ASP A 21 -0.86 -0.17 7.83
N ALA A 22 -1.31 -1.37 8.19
CA ALA A 22 -2.52 -1.97 7.62
C ALA A 22 -3.34 -2.64 8.70
N MET A 23 -4.60 -2.23 8.83
CA MET A 23 -5.55 -2.72 9.83
C MET A 23 -6.66 -3.46 9.10
N ASN A 24 -6.81 -4.76 9.40
CA ASN A 24 -7.71 -5.67 8.69
C ASN A 24 -7.49 -5.71 7.17
N ASP A 25 -6.29 -5.36 6.69
CA ASP A 25 -5.93 -5.34 5.27
C ASP A 25 -4.63 -6.14 5.00
N PRO A 26 -4.68 -7.48 5.04
CA PRO A 26 -3.51 -8.31 4.78
C PRO A 26 -2.95 -8.13 3.36
N ARG A 27 -3.79 -7.69 2.42
CA ARG A 27 -3.37 -7.43 1.02
C ARG A 27 -2.44 -6.22 0.97
N CYS A 28 -2.85 -5.09 1.54
CA CYS A 28 -2.04 -3.87 1.53
C CYS A 28 -0.74 -4.04 2.35
N TYR A 29 -0.79 -4.77 3.48
CA TYR A 29 0.43 -5.14 4.21
C TYR A 29 1.44 -5.88 3.34
N MET A 30 1.00 -6.93 2.64
CA MET A 30 1.89 -7.77 1.81
C MET A 30 2.47 -7.02 0.61
N ILE A 31 1.67 -6.16 -0.03
CA ILE A 31 2.14 -5.34 -1.16
C ILE A 31 3.13 -4.29 -0.65
N GLY A 32 2.77 -3.55 0.39
CA GLY A 32 3.62 -2.53 1.00
C GLY A 32 4.97 -3.08 1.46
N LYS A 33 4.96 -4.21 2.18
CA LYS A 33 6.18 -4.92 2.61
C LYS A 33 7.09 -5.29 1.44
N ARG A 34 6.53 -5.77 0.32
CA ARG A 34 7.33 -6.14 -0.86
C ARG A 34 7.89 -4.91 -1.58
N LEU A 35 7.13 -3.82 -1.69
CA LEU A 35 7.59 -2.58 -2.32
C LEU A 35 8.78 -1.97 -1.57
N ILE A 36 8.58 -1.64 -0.30
CA ILE A 36 9.42 -2.08 0.82
C ILE A 36 10.81 -2.63 0.50
N GLU A 37 10.87 -3.96 0.57
CA GLU A 37 12.02 -4.83 0.36
C GLU A 37 12.65 -4.68 -1.03
N MET A 38 11.87 -4.34 -2.05
CA MET A 38 12.34 -4.11 -3.42
C MET A 38 12.89 -2.68 -3.64
N GLY A 39 12.79 -1.80 -2.65
CA GLY A 39 13.16 -0.38 -2.78
C GLY A 39 12.28 0.39 -3.77
N LYS A 40 11.06 -0.09 -4.04
CA LYS A 40 10.10 0.54 -4.96
C LYS A 40 9.18 1.49 -4.20
N SER A 41 8.92 2.65 -4.79
CA SER A 41 8.01 3.65 -4.24
C SER A 41 6.99 4.04 -5.31
N PRO A 42 5.76 3.49 -5.27
CA PRO A 42 4.70 3.91 -6.17
C PRO A 42 4.18 5.30 -5.79
N GLU A 43 3.68 6.05 -6.78
CA GLU A 43 3.01 7.33 -6.57
C GLU A 43 1.81 7.18 -5.62
N TYR A 44 1.62 8.16 -4.73
CA TYR A 44 0.59 8.09 -3.68
C TYR A 44 -0.83 8.11 -4.28
N GLU A 45 -1.03 8.75 -5.43
CA GLU A 45 -2.32 8.77 -6.15
C GLU A 45 -2.79 7.36 -6.55
N LEU A 46 -1.86 6.44 -6.84
CA LEU A 46 -2.19 5.04 -7.15
C LEU A 46 -2.61 4.26 -5.89
N ILE A 47 -2.14 4.69 -4.72
CA ILE A 47 -2.47 4.07 -3.43
C ILE A 47 -3.82 4.54 -2.92
N GLU A 48 -4.14 5.83 -3.10
CA GLU A 48 -5.42 6.42 -2.71
C GLU A 48 -6.60 5.90 -3.53
N ASP A 49 -6.38 5.47 -4.77
CA ASP A 49 -7.42 4.88 -5.61
C ASP A 49 -7.76 3.44 -5.19
N ILE A 50 -8.88 3.28 -4.48
CA ILE A 50 -9.40 1.98 -4.06
C ILE A 50 -9.75 1.03 -5.22
N LYS A 51 -9.93 1.55 -6.44
CA LYS A 51 -10.22 0.77 -7.65
C LYS A 51 -8.95 0.29 -8.34
N PHE A 52 -7.80 0.86 -8.01
CA PHE A 52 -6.52 0.48 -8.62
C PHE A 52 -6.09 -0.92 -8.18
N ASP A 53 -5.60 -1.72 -9.13
CA ASP A 53 -5.04 -3.04 -8.81
C ASP A 53 -3.62 -2.89 -8.25
N LEU A 54 -3.52 -2.69 -6.93
CA LEU A 54 -2.23 -2.59 -6.23
C LEU A 54 -1.30 -3.78 -6.48
N LYS A 55 -1.80 -4.99 -6.80
CA LYS A 55 -0.92 -6.13 -7.10
C LYS A 55 -0.14 -5.92 -8.38
N SER A 56 -0.62 -5.09 -9.31
CA SER A 56 0.10 -4.76 -10.54
C SER A 56 1.46 -4.12 -10.27
N LEU A 57 1.62 -3.39 -9.15
CA LEU A 57 2.88 -2.74 -8.73
C LEU A 57 4.01 -3.74 -8.44
N LEU A 58 3.65 -5.00 -8.14
CA LEU A 58 4.61 -6.07 -7.87
C LEU A 58 5.08 -6.78 -9.14
N LYS A 59 4.40 -6.59 -10.27
CA LYS A 59 4.83 -7.17 -11.54
C LYS A 59 5.99 -6.35 -12.07
N THR A 60 7.13 -7.02 -12.21
CA THR A 60 8.33 -6.51 -12.91
C THR A 60 8.76 -7.60 -13.87
#